data_AF-A0A7C3RN51-F1
#
_entry.id   AF-A0A7C3RN51-F1
#
_cell.length_a   1.000
_cell.length_b   1.000
_cell.length_c   1.000
_cell.angle_alpha   90.00
_cell.angle_beta   90.00
_cell.angle_gamma   90.00
#
_symmetry.space_group_name_H-M   'P 1'
#
loop_
_entity.id
_entity.type
_entity.pdbx_description
1 polymer ?
#
loop_
_entity_poly.entity_id
_entity_poly.type
_entity_poly.pdbx_seq_one_letter_code
_entity_poly.pdbx_strand_id
1 'polypeptide(L)'
;MKEPDRFPELDEAIVAHARAVCRGDLRNAEAFAADAALAAYRAVFTGGQAASPADFAELGRARIGFQFVSKMRFTLGERNLTALLRWRREDDGKWRIADVEDLSGKRSPWSDIPPPATRTENNNA
;
A
#
# COMPACT_ATOMS: atom_id res chain seq x y z
N MET A 1 -24.66 -2.58 10.87
CA MET A 1 -23.28 -2.34 10.40
C MET A 1 -23.13 -3.14 9.10
N LYS A 2 -23.10 -2.47 7.95
CA LYS A 2 -22.82 -3.17 6.67
C LYS A 2 -21.41 -3.73 6.76
N GLU A 3 -21.21 -4.98 6.36
CA GLU A 3 -19.86 -5.48 6.15
C GLU A 3 -19.14 -4.51 5.21
N PRO A 4 -17.87 -4.15 5.49
CA PRO A 4 -17.08 -3.45 4.50
C PRO A 4 -17.07 -4.33 3.24
N ASP A 5 -17.40 -3.73 2.09
CA ASP A 5 -17.38 -4.41 0.80
C ASP A 5 -16.07 -5.23 0.70
N ARG A 6 -16.18 -6.56 0.75
CA ARG A 6 -15.03 -7.45 0.67
C ARG A 6 -14.72 -7.68 -0.81
N PHE A 7 -13.49 -7.36 -1.21
CA PHE A 7 -12.96 -7.60 -2.55
C PHE A 7 -11.86 -8.66 -2.44
N PRO A 8 -12.20 -9.95 -2.30
CA PRO A 8 -11.23 -11.01 -2.06
C PRO A 8 -10.17 -11.06 -3.18
N GLU A 9 -10.54 -10.76 -4.42
CA GLU A 9 -9.60 -10.75 -5.54
C GLU A 9 -8.58 -9.60 -5.43
N LEU A 10 -8.96 -8.48 -4.79
CA LEU A 10 -8.03 -7.39 -4.49
C LEU A 10 -7.11 -7.77 -3.32
N ASP A 11 -7.65 -8.39 -2.28
CA ASP A 11 -6.86 -8.90 -1.14
C ASP A 11 -5.76 -9.86 -1.62
N GLU A 12 -6.15 -10.81 -2.48
CA GLU A 12 -5.23 -11.77 -3.09
C GLU A 12 -4.18 -11.07 -3.97
N ALA A 13 -4.57 -10.08 -4.78
CA ALA A 13 -3.65 -9.33 -5.61
C ALA A 13 -2.61 -8.56 -4.79
N ILE A 14 -3.03 -7.88 -3.70
CA ILE A 14 -2.15 -7.15 -2.79
C ILE A 14 -1.14 -8.11 -2.14
N VAL A 15 -1.60 -9.24 -1.61
CA VAL A 15 -0.73 -10.23 -0.95
C VAL A 15 0.22 -10.89 -1.95
N ALA A 16 -0.26 -11.24 -3.14
CA ALA A 16 0.57 -11.86 -4.19
C ALA A 16 1.65 -10.90 -4.68
N HIS A 17 1.30 -9.63 -4.90
CA HIS A 17 2.25 -8.56 -5.22
C HIS A 17 3.33 -8.43 -4.14
N ALA A 18 2.92 -8.27 -2.88
CA ALA A 18 3.86 -8.06 -1.78
C ALA A 18 4.82 -9.26 -1.60
N ARG A 19 4.32 -10.49 -1.77
CA ARG A 19 5.15 -11.71 -1.77
C ARG A 19 6.15 -11.73 -2.93
N ALA A 20 5.75 -11.32 -4.13
CA ALA A 20 6.66 -11.26 -5.27
C ALA A 20 7.80 -10.26 -5.02
N VAL A 21 7.49 -9.10 -4.44
CA VAL A 21 8.48 -8.10 -4.01
C VAL A 21 9.47 -8.69 -2.99
N CYS A 22 8.98 -9.33 -1.92
CA CYS A 22 9.84 -9.92 -0.88
C CYS A 22 10.71 -11.08 -1.38
N ARG A 23 10.25 -11.82 -2.40
CA ARG A 23 11.03 -12.88 -3.06
C ARG A 23 12.08 -12.36 -4.02
N GLY A 24 12.12 -11.04 -4.29
CA GLY A 24 12.97 -10.47 -5.33
C GLY A 24 12.52 -10.82 -6.75
N ASP A 25 11.30 -11.33 -6.91
CA ASP A 25 10.73 -11.68 -8.21
C ASP A 25 10.08 -10.45 -8.85
N LEU A 26 10.93 -9.55 -9.33
CA LEU A 26 10.51 -8.27 -9.89
C LEU A 26 9.62 -8.45 -11.12
N ARG A 27 9.82 -9.51 -11.91
CA ARG A 27 8.99 -9.78 -13.09
C ARG A 27 7.55 -10.07 -12.67
N ASN A 28 7.34 -10.94 -11.69
CA ASN A 28 5.99 -11.23 -11.19
C ASN A 28 5.41 -10.05 -10.41
N ALA A 29 6.23 -9.24 -9.73
CA ALA A 29 5.77 -8.04 -9.05
C ALA A 29 5.31 -6.95 -10.05
N GLU A 30 6.06 -6.71 -11.12
CA GLU A 30 5.71 -5.78 -12.20
C GLU A 30 4.45 -6.20 -12.96
N ALA A 31 4.14 -7.49 -12.99
CA ALA A 31 2.88 -7.96 -13.55
C ALA A 31 1.64 -7.43 -12.80
N PHE A 32 1.78 -6.86 -11.60
CA PHE A 32 0.67 -6.16 -10.94
C PHE A 32 0.60 -4.69 -11.30
N ALA A 33 1.62 -4.09 -11.92
CA ALA A 33 1.58 -2.70 -12.37
C ALA A 33 0.84 -2.57 -13.71
N ALA A 34 0.06 -1.49 -13.84
CA ALA A 34 -0.44 -1.06 -15.14
C ALA A 34 0.73 -0.48 -15.96
N ASP A 35 0.66 -0.57 -17.29
CA ASP A 35 1.75 -0.14 -18.18
C ASP A 35 2.17 1.32 -17.93
N ALA A 36 1.18 2.20 -17.72
CA ALA A 36 1.42 3.61 -17.43
C ALA A 36 2.10 3.86 -16.06
N ALA A 37 2.00 2.92 -15.12
CA ALA A 37 2.58 3.02 -13.78
C ALA A 37 3.97 2.37 -13.67
N LEU A 38 4.41 1.59 -14.67
CA LEU A 38 5.64 0.80 -14.60
C LEU A 38 6.89 1.63 -14.29
N ALA A 39 7.01 2.82 -14.87
CA ALA A 39 8.16 3.70 -14.63
C ALA A 39 8.24 4.16 -13.17
N ALA A 40 7.12 4.65 -12.61
CA ALA A 40 7.02 5.03 -11.20
C ALA A 40 7.22 3.83 -10.27
N TYR A 41 6.65 2.68 -10.64
CA TYR A 41 6.80 1.43 -9.91
C TYR A 41 8.25 0.99 -9.79
N ARG A 42 8.99 0.99 -10.90
CA ARG A 42 10.43 0.69 -10.90
C ARG A 42 11.21 1.71 -10.08
N ALA A 43 10.89 3.00 -10.16
CA ALA A 43 11.55 4.00 -9.35
C ALA A 43 11.43 3.71 -7.84
N VAL A 44 10.27 3.21 -7.38
CA VAL A 44 10.05 2.86 -5.96
C VAL A 44 10.67 1.52 -5.57
N PHE A 45 10.47 0.47 -6.37
CA PHE A 45 10.85 -0.90 -5.96
C PHE A 45 12.22 -1.36 -6.48
N THR A 46 12.80 -0.69 -7.48
CA THR A 46 14.14 -0.99 -8.01
C THR A 46 15.15 0.13 -7.78
N GLY A 47 14.67 1.37 -7.59
CA GLY A 47 15.50 2.55 -7.42
C GLY A 47 16.17 2.62 -6.04
N GLY A 48 17.27 1.89 -5.86
CA GLY A 48 18.18 2.08 -4.72
C GLY A 48 18.11 1.02 -3.62
N GLN A 49 17.36 -0.07 -3.81
CA GLN A 49 17.35 -1.20 -2.87
C GLN A 49 18.42 -2.22 -3.27
N ALA A 50 19.43 -2.41 -2.41
CA ALA A 50 20.49 -3.40 -2.61
C ALA A 50 20.04 -4.84 -2.37
N ALA A 51 18.89 -5.02 -1.70
CA ALA A 51 18.33 -6.31 -1.33
C ALA A 51 16.80 -6.26 -1.39
N SER A 52 16.19 -7.43 -1.61
CA SER A 52 14.75 -7.60 -1.51
C SER A 52 14.28 -7.46 -0.05
N PRO A 53 13.07 -6.93 0.20
CA PRO A 53 12.53 -6.85 1.55
C PRO A 53 12.35 -8.24 2.18
N ALA A 54 12.64 -8.37 3.47
CA ALA A 54 12.51 -9.61 4.22
C ALA A 54 11.05 -9.95 4.57
N ASP A 55 10.22 -8.93 4.81
CA ASP A 55 8.83 -9.08 5.20
C ASP A 55 7.98 -7.88 4.75
N PHE A 56 6.66 -8.01 4.83
CA PHE A 56 5.70 -6.96 4.52
C PHE A 56 4.52 -6.92 5.48
N ALA A 57 3.93 -5.73 5.64
CA ALA A 57 2.70 -5.52 6.40
C ALA A 57 1.78 -4.54 5.69
N GLU A 58 0.49 -4.86 5.62
CA GLU A 58 -0.53 -3.90 5.22
C GLU A 58 -0.87 -3.01 6.41
N LEU A 59 -0.61 -1.70 6.27
CA LEU A 59 -0.84 -0.72 7.32
C LEU A 59 -2.27 -0.14 7.26
N GLY A 60 -2.93 -0.27 6.12
CA GLY A 60 -4.29 0.19 5.95
C GLY A 60 -4.69 0.31 4.49
N ARG A 61 -5.99 0.43 4.27
CA ARG A 61 -6.59 0.53 2.96
C ARG A 61 -7.80 1.44 2.97
N ALA A 62 -7.97 2.18 1.88
CA ALA A 62 -9.13 3.03 1.65
C ALA A 62 -9.68 2.81 0.24
N ARG A 63 -10.99 3.01 0.08
CA ARG A 63 -11.65 3.07 -1.22
C ARG A 63 -11.87 4.53 -1.60
N ILE A 64 -11.51 4.90 -2.83
CA ILE A 64 -11.72 6.24 -3.40
C ILE A 64 -12.43 6.07 -4.73
N GLY A 65 -13.76 6.23 -4.73
CA GLY A 65 -14.58 5.94 -5.90
C GLY A 65 -14.48 4.47 -6.34
N PHE A 66 -13.97 4.25 -7.55
CA PHE A 66 -13.73 2.93 -8.15
C PHE A 66 -12.31 2.39 -7.92
N GLN A 67 -11.48 3.13 -7.19
CA GLN A 67 -10.10 2.77 -6.90
C GLN A 67 -9.94 2.39 -5.43
N PHE A 68 -8.89 1.64 -5.15
CA PHE A 68 -8.44 1.34 -3.81
C PHE A 68 -7.03 1.87 -3.62
N VAL A 69 -6.72 2.30 -2.40
CA VAL A 69 -5.37 2.70 -2.01
C VAL A 69 -4.95 1.83 -0.85
N SER A 70 -3.90 1.04 -1.03
CA SER A 70 -3.31 0.23 0.04
C SER A 70 -1.97 0.84 0.47
N LYS A 71 -1.78 1.01 1.77
CA LYS A 71 -0.51 1.42 2.36
C LYS A 71 0.23 0.19 2.85
N MET A 72 1.38 -0.09 2.26
CA MET A 72 2.21 -1.25 2.58
C MET A 72 3.51 -0.80 3.21
N ARG A 73 4.00 -1.56 4.19
CA ARG A 73 5.37 -1.48 4.69
C ARG A 73 6.13 -2.72 4.25
N PHE A 74 7.35 -2.53 3.78
CA PHE A 74 8.30 -3.57 3.43
C PHE A 74 9.55 -3.40 4.28
N THR A 75 10.00 -4.45 4.96
CA THR A 75 11.14 -4.40 5.89
C THR A 75 12.44 -4.77 5.20
N LEU A 76 13.44 -3.89 5.31
CA LEU A 76 14.73 -3.92 4.59
C LEU A 76 15.88 -3.83 5.59
N GLY A 77 16.14 -4.92 6.32
CA GLY A 77 17.07 -4.90 7.45
C GLY A 77 16.59 -3.89 8.50
N GLU A 78 17.41 -2.86 8.76
CA GLU A 78 17.09 -1.79 9.71
C GLU A 78 16.20 -0.67 9.12
N ARG A 79 15.95 -0.70 7.80
CA ARG A 79 15.13 0.30 7.10
C ARG A 79 13.76 -0.27 6.76
N ASN A 80 12.82 0.63 6.47
CA ASN A 80 11.52 0.25 5.93
C ASN A 80 11.22 1.07 4.68
N LEU A 81 10.71 0.41 3.65
CA LEU A 81 10.01 1.05 2.54
C LEU A 81 8.53 1.14 2.90
N THR A 82 7.95 2.32 2.91
CA THR A 82 6.49 2.48 3.01
C THR A 82 5.96 2.92 1.65
N ALA A 83 5.19 2.07 0.98
CA ALA A 83 4.62 2.37 -0.33
C ALA A 83 3.11 2.62 -0.22
N LEU A 84 2.63 3.62 -0.94
CA LEU A 84 1.20 3.84 -1.18
C LEU A 84 0.88 3.36 -2.60
N LEU A 85 0.09 2.30 -2.71
CA LEU A 85 -0.24 1.64 -3.98
C LEU A 85 -1.70 1.93 -4.32
N ARG A 86 -1.95 2.53 -5.49
CA ARG A 86 -3.30 2.79 -5.99
C ARG A 86 -3.71 1.69 -6.94
N TRP A 87 -4.70 0.92 -6.55
CA TRP A 87 -5.26 -0.20 -7.29
C TRP A 87 -6.52 0.22 -8.05
N ARG A 88 -6.64 -0.23 -9.29
CA ARG A 88 -7.87 -0.18 -10.07
C ARG A 88 -8.10 -1.52 -10.75
N ARG A 89 -9.36 -1.82 -11.04
CA ARG A 89 -9.72 -2.97 -11.87
C ARG A 89 -9.64 -2.53 -13.33
N GLU A 90 -8.86 -3.24 -14.14
CA GLU A 90 -8.76 -3.01 -15.58
C GLU A 90 -9.90 -3.73 -16.33
N ASP A 91 -10.05 -3.47 -17.63
CA ASP A 91 -11.07 -4.08 -18.49
C ASP A 91 -10.96 -5.62 -18.58
N ASP A 92 -9.76 -6.17 -18.34
CA ASP A 92 -9.51 -7.62 -18.25
C ASP A 92 -10.00 -8.23 -16.92
N GLY A 93 -10.61 -7.42 -16.05
CA GLY A 93 -11.14 -7.81 -14.76
C GLY A 93 -10.09 -7.96 -13.66
N LYS A 94 -8.79 -7.75 -13.95
CA LYS A 94 -7.70 -7.88 -12.96
C LYS A 94 -7.46 -6.57 -12.23
N TRP A 95 -7.02 -6.70 -10.98
CA TRP A 95 -6.52 -5.57 -10.20
C TRP A 95 -5.10 -5.24 -10.59
N ARG A 96 -4.85 -3.98 -10.94
CA ARG A 96 -3.52 -3.46 -11.25
C ARG A 96 -3.22 -2.20 -10.45
N ILE A 97 -1.95 -2.01 -10.13
CA ILE A 97 -1.38 -0.81 -9.54
C ILE A 97 -1.30 0.24 -10.64
N ALA A 98 -2.19 1.23 -10.57
CA ALA A 98 -2.27 2.35 -11.49
C ALA A 98 -1.34 3.51 -11.11
N ASP A 99 -0.91 3.56 -9.85
CA ASP A 99 0.02 4.57 -9.34
C ASP A 99 0.69 4.05 -8.06
N VAL A 100 1.87 4.57 -7.76
CA VAL A 100 2.68 4.18 -6.61
C VAL A 100 3.53 5.33 -6.11
N GLU A 101 3.52 5.52 -4.80
CA GLU A 101 4.30 6.55 -4.13
C GLU A 101 5.15 5.95 -3.00
N ASP A 102 6.43 6.32 -2.94
CA ASP A 102 7.27 6.08 -1.77
C ASP A 102 6.98 7.12 -0.68
N LEU A 103 6.57 6.65 0.50
CA LEU A 103 6.31 7.42 1.71
C LEU A 103 7.41 7.27 2.76
N SER A 104 8.50 6.57 2.46
CA SER A 104 9.62 6.34 3.37
C SER A 104 10.29 7.65 3.73
N GLY A 105 10.49 7.89 5.02
CA GLY A 105 11.09 9.14 5.51
C GLY A 105 10.22 10.39 5.32
N LYS A 106 9.05 10.29 4.69
CA LYS A 106 8.08 11.39 4.60
C LYS A 106 7.27 11.45 5.88
N ARG A 107 7.21 12.64 6.50
CA ARG A 107 6.26 12.90 7.58
C ARG A 107 4.86 12.93 6.98
N SER A 108 3.90 12.28 7.64
CA SER A 108 2.50 12.35 7.20
C SER A 108 2.06 13.82 7.27
N PRO A 109 1.38 14.36 6.25
CA PRO A 109 0.81 15.71 6.34
C PRO A 109 -0.24 15.81 7.46
N TRP A 110 -0.75 14.67 7.93
CA TRP A 110 -1.69 14.56 9.04
C TRP A 110 -1.01 14.49 10.41
N SER A 111 0.33 14.39 10.49
CA SER A 111 1.06 14.29 11.75
C SER A 111 0.99 15.56 12.61
N ASP A 112 0.59 16.69 12.02
CA ASP A 112 0.36 17.95 12.74
C ASP A 112 -1.08 18.13 13.21
N ILE A 113 -1.98 17.20 12.88
CA ILE A 113 -3.35 17.26 13.37
C ILE A 113 -3.36 16.73 14.80
N PRO A 114 -3.66 17.58 15.80
CA PRO A 114 -3.76 17.13 17.17
C PRO A 114 -4.86 16.07 17.28
N PRO A 115 -4.68 15.05 18.14
CA PRO A 115 -5.75 14.10 18.40
C PRO A 115 -6.99 14.85 18.90
N PRO A 116 -8.21 14.39 18.56
CA PRO A 116 -9.41 15.02 19.07
C PRO A 116 -9.34 15.06 20.59
N ALA A 117 -9.61 16.23 21.19
CA ALA A 117 -9.63 16.38 22.63
C ALA A 117 -10.54 15.29 23.21
N THR A 118 -9.97 14.39 24.02
CA THR A 118 -10.73 13.41 24.78
C THR A 118 -11.80 14.17 25.55
N ARG A 119 -13.07 13.98 25.18
CA ARG A 119 -14.20 14.45 25.96
C ARG A 119 -14.16 13.65 27.25
N THR A 120 -13.54 14.21 28.29
CA THR A 120 -13.70 13.73 29.66
C THR A 120 -15.18 13.93 29.98
N GLU A 121 -15.99 12.90 29.77
CA GLU A 121 -17.34 12.86 30.31
C GLU A 121 -17.17 12.82 31.83
N ASN A 122 -17.40 13.98 32.46
CA ASN A 122 -17.61 14.05 33.90
C ASN A 122 -18.91 13.31 34.20
N ASN A 123 -18.84 11.99 34.34
CA ASN A 123 -19.85 11.22 35.05
C ASN A 123 -19.64 11.45 36.55
N ASN A 124 -20.13 12.60 37.04
CA ASN A 124 -20.43 12.74 38.46
C ASN A 124 -21.91 12.43 38.66
N ALA A 125 -22.09 11.49 39.58
CA ALA A 125 -23.32 10.93 40.12
C ALA A 125 -24.26 11.96 40.76
#